data_AF-U1QPR7-F1
#
_entry.id   AF-U1QPR7-F1
#
_cell.length_a   1.000
_cell.length_b   1.000
_cell.length_c   1.000
_cell.angle_alpha   90.00
_cell.angle_beta   90.00
_cell.angle_gamma   90.00
#
_symmetry.space_group_name_H-M   'P 1'
#
loop_
_entity.id
_entity.type
_entity.pdbx_description
1 polymer ?
#
loop_
_entity_poly.entity_id
_entity_poly.type
_entity_poly.pdbx_seq_one_letter_code
_entity_poly.pdbx_strand_id
1 'polypeptide(L)' 'MHTQITFVLDSSGSMSTIADDTRGGFNTFVQEQQGEEGTATVTLYEFDTTVTLLYEAIPISEVRS' A
#
# COMPACT_ATOMS: atom_id res chain seq x y z
N MET A 1 14.66 1.34 15.36
CA MET A 1 13.55 2.22 14.88
C MET A 1 12.47 1.29 14.35
N HIS A 2 11.20 1.56 14.64
CA HIS A 2 10.08 0.81 14.07
C HIS A 2 9.30 1.75 13.16
N THR A 3 9.20 1.42 11.88
CA THR A 3 8.47 2.22 10.90
C THR A 3 7.11 1.60 10.68
N GLN A 4 6.05 2.40 10.76
CA GLN A 4 4.71 1.97 10.39
C GLN A 4 4.24 2.78 9.20
N ILE A 5 3.82 2.08 8.16
CA ILE A 5 3.44 2.65 6.88
C ILE A 5 1.95 2.38 6.69
N THR A 6 1.16 3.44 6.51
CA THR A 6 -0.29 3.33 6.28
C THR A 6 -0.62 3.96 4.94
N PHE A 7 -1.20 3.16 4.04
CA PHE A 7 -1.69 3.59 2.74
C PHE A 7 -3.21 3.58 2.69
N VAL A 8 -3.76 4.56 1.98
CA VAL A 8 -5.18 4.68 1.67
C VAL A 8 -5.28 4.95 0.16
N LEU A 9 -5.73 3.97 -0.60
CA LEU A 9 -5.80 4.02 -2.07
C LEU A 9 -7.23 4.33 -2.53
N ASP A 10 -7.39 5.35 -3.37
CA ASP A 10 -8.66 5.66 -4.04
C ASP A 10 -8.83 4.77 -5.27
N SER A 11 -9.92 4.01 -5.30
CA SER A 11 -10.33 3.15 -6.42
C SER A 11 -11.66 3.57 -7.03
N SER A 12 -12.22 4.72 -6.62
CA SER A 12 -13.45 5.25 -7.19
C SER A 12 -13.24 5.58 -8.67
N GLY A 13 -14.06 4.96 -9.53
CA GLY A 13 -13.86 4.87 -10.99
C GLY A 13 -13.75 6.18 -11.79
N SER A 14 -13.76 7.36 -11.16
CA SER A 14 -13.31 8.63 -11.78
C SER A 14 -11.83 8.63 -12.18
N MET A 15 -11.09 7.60 -11.78
CA MET A 15 -9.65 7.40 -12.02
C MET A 15 -9.36 6.10 -12.79
N SER A 16 -10.14 5.71 -13.81
CA SER A 16 -9.84 4.49 -14.58
C SER A 16 -8.44 4.45 -15.21
N THR A 17 -7.79 5.60 -15.38
CA THR A 17 -6.39 5.72 -15.84
C THR A 17 -5.38 5.87 -14.71
N ILE A 18 -5.82 6.25 -13.50
CA ILE A 18 -4.93 6.56 -12.37
C ILE A 18 -4.95 5.45 -11.33
N ALA A 19 -6.03 4.66 -11.19
CA ALA A 19 -6.11 3.57 -10.22
C ALA A 19 -5.01 2.52 -10.42
N ASP A 20 -4.70 2.19 -11.69
CA ASP A 20 -3.57 1.32 -12.05
C ASP A 20 -2.22 2.00 -11.74
N ASP A 21 -2.11 3.32 -11.95
CA ASP A 21 -0.91 4.09 -11.59
C ASP A 21 -0.74 4.17 -10.05
N THR A 22 -1.82 4.29 -9.27
CA THR A 22 -1.76 4.33 -7.80
C THR A 22 -1.35 2.98 -7.23
N ARG A 23 -1.85 1.88 -7.80
CA ARG A 23 -1.40 0.52 -7.47
C ARG A 23 0.07 0.30 -7.87
N GLY A 24 0.46 0.75 -9.07
CA GLY A 24 1.85 0.69 -9.53
C GLY A 24 2.81 1.48 -8.64
N GLY A 25 2.40 2.67 -8.20
CA GLY A 25 3.15 3.49 -7.26
C GLY A 25 3.31 2.83 -5.89
N PHE A 26 2.22 2.25 -5.35
CA PHE A 26 2.29 1.47 -4.11
C PHE A 26 3.25 0.29 -4.24
N ASN A 27 3.17 -0.48 -5.33
CA ASN A 27 4.03 -1.63 -5.57
C ASN A 27 5.51 -1.23 -5.65
N THR A 28 5.82 -0.14 -6.35
CA THR A 28 7.18 0.40 -6.45
C THR A 28 7.70 0.82 -5.09
N PHE A 29 6.90 1.57 -4.32
CA PHE A 29 7.26 2.01 -2.97
C PHE A 29 7.53 0.82 -2.03
N VAL A 30 6.69 -0.21 -2.06
CA VAL A 30 6.89 -1.41 -1.22
C VAL A 30 8.19 -2.11 -1.58
N GLN A 31 8.49 -2.27 -2.87
CA GLN A 31 9.74 -2.88 -3.31
C GLN A 31 10.97 -2.08 -2.87
N GLU A 32 10.93 -0.75 -2.97
CA GLU A 32 12.00 0.12 -2.48
C GLU A 32 12.21 -0.05 -0.97
N GLN A 33 11.13 0.01 -0.18
CA GLN A 33 11.21 -0.12 1.28
C GLN A 33 11.61 -1.54 1.74
N GLN A 34 11.31 -2.59 0.97
CA GLN A 34 11.79 -3.94 1.26
C GLN A 34 13.32 -4.07 1.10
N GLY A 35 13.96 -3.17 0.36
CA GLY A 35 15.42 -3.14 0.17
C GLY A 35 16.18 -2.29 1.20
N GLU A 36 15.48 -1.48 2.00
CA GLU A 36 16.07 -0.59 3.00
C GLU A 36 16.46 -1.33 4.30
N GLU A 37 17.46 -0.83 5.01
CA GLU A 37 17.82 -1.37 6.32
C GLU A 37 16.74 -1.03 7.37
N GLY A 38 16.19 -2.05 8.01
CA GLY A 38 15.28 -1.88 9.14
C GLY A 38 14.08 -2.83 9.10
N THR A 39 13.07 -2.49 9.88
CA THR A 39 11.80 -3.23 9.92
C THR A 39 10.65 -2.25 9.79
N ALA A 40 9.70 -2.58 8.91
CA ALA A 40 8.49 -1.83 8.75
C ALA A 40 7.26 -2.73 8.73
N THR A 41 6.13 -2.19 9.20
CA THR A 41 4.80 -2.79 9.05
C THR A 41 3.95 -1.96 8.09
N VAL A 42 3.06 -2.63 7.36
CA VAL A 42 2.19 -2.02 6.36
C VAL A 42 0.74 -2.26 6.73
N THR A 43 -0.05 -1.18 6.68
CA THR A 43 -1.50 -1.22 6.69
C THR A 43 -2.00 -0.59 5.40
N LEU A 44 -2.91 -1.25 4.69
CA LEU A 44 -3.42 -0.78 3.41
C LEU A 44 -4.95 -0.77 3.44
N TYR A 45 -5.52 0.40 3.19
CA TYR A 45 -6.94 0.58 2.93
C TYR A 45 -7.14 0.89 1.45
N GLU A 46 -8.17 0.29 0.87
CA GLU A 46 -8.73 0.69 -0.41
C GLU A 46 -10.08 1.35 -0.15
N PHE A 47 -10.31 2.51 -0.75
CA PHE A 47 -11.56 3.24 -0.60
C PHE A 47 -12.17 3.55 -1.96
N ASP A 48 -13.50 3.43 -2.03
CA ASP A 48 -14.33 3.90 -3.14
C ASP A 48 -15.66 4.44 -2.57
N THR A 49 -16.77 3.75 -2.86
CA THR A 49 -18.05 3.87 -2.15
C THR A 49 -17.98 3.29 -0.74
N THR A 50 -17.05 2.35 -0.50
CA THR A 50 -16.83 1.68 0.78
C THR A 50 -15.34 1.66 1.13
N VAL A 51 -15.02 1.41 2.40
CA VAL A 51 -13.63 1.26 2.85
C VAL A 51 -13.36 -0.22 3.09
N THR A 52 -12.32 -0.74 2.44
CA THR A 52 -11.85 -2.13 2.58
C THR A 52 -10.44 -2.12 3.15
N LEU A 53 -10.20 -2.89 4.20
CA LEU A 53 -8.88 -3.14 4.76
C LEU A 53 -8.25 -4.34 4.04
N LEU A 54 -7.14 -4.11 3.33
CA LEU A 54 -6.41 -5.14 2.58
C LEU A 54 -5.24 -5.73 3.37
N TYR A 55 -4.51 -4.88 4.09
CA TYR A 55 -3.40 -5.29 4.96
C TYR A 55 -3.54 -4.64 6.32
N GLU A 56 -3.34 -5.41 7.39
CA GLU A 56 -3.39 -4.91 8.77
C GLU A 56 -2.07 -5.20 9.48
N ALA A 57 -1.25 -4.15 9.65
CA ALA A 57 0.02 -4.18 10.38
C ALA A 57 0.95 -5.37 10.04
N ILE A 58 0.95 -5.84 8.79
CA ILE A 58 1.78 -6.97 8.37
C ILE A 58 3.22 -6.51 8.12
N PRO A 59 4.24 -7.36 8.31
CA PRO A 59 5.60 -7.01 7.93
C PRO A 59 5.69 -6.63 6.46
N ILE A 60 6.46 -5.59 6.14
CA ILE A 60 6.58 -5.14 4.75
C ILE A 60 7.15 -6.22 3.83
N SER A 61 7.95 -7.15 4.38
CA SER A 61 8.47 -8.32 3.67
C SER A 61 7.41 -9.34 3.25
N GLU A 62 6.21 -9.29 3.84
CA GLU A 62 5.09 -10.19 3.52
C GLU A 62 4.10 -9.56 2.51
N VAL A 63 4.23 -8.27 2.23
CA VAL A 63 3.41 -7.57 1.24
C VAL A 63 3.74 -8.09 -0.15
N ARG A 64 2.72 -8.55 -0.89
CA ARG A 64 2.85 -9.00 -2.28
C ARG A 64 2.29 -7.94 -3.22
N SER A 65 3.10 -7.58 -4.23
CA SER A 65 2.78 -6.64 -5.32
C SER A 65 1.98 -7.29 -6.44
#